data_AF-A0A4V1SEE3-F1
#
_entry.id   AF-A0A4V1SEE3-F1
#
_cell.length_a   1.000
_cell.length_b   1.000
_cell.length_c   1.000
_cell.angle_alpha   90.00
_cell.angle_beta   90.00
_cell.angle_gamma   90.00
#
_symmetry.space_group_name_H-M   'P 1'
#
loop_
_entity.id
_entity.type
_entity.pdbx_description
1 polymer ?
#
loop_
_entity_poly.entity_id
_entity_poly.type
_entity_poly.pdbx_seq_one_letter_code
_entity_poly.pdbx_strand_id
1 'polypeptide(L)' 'MRIPKCLHFIPVLFSAFSLAAADTIREGDIVFTSSELGQGEAIIAATGSPYTHCGVVFEKNGKLMVLEA' A
#
# COMPACT_ATOMS: atom_id res chain seq x y z
N MET A 1 62.79 0.52 -8.70
CA MET A 1 61.94 1.73 -8.63
C MET A 1 60.70 1.47 -9.48
N ARG A 2 59.50 1.71 -8.92
CA ARG A 2 58.12 1.62 -9.48
C ARG A 2 57.35 0.26 -9.46
N ILE A 3 56.33 0.24 -8.57
CA ILE A 3 54.94 -0.33 -8.57
C ILE A 3 54.81 -1.89 -8.45
N PRO A 4 53.80 -2.48 -7.73
CA PRO A 4 52.46 -1.92 -7.55
C PRO A 4 51.60 -2.15 -6.27
N LYS A 5 50.73 -1.16 -6.05
CA LYS A 5 49.30 -1.22 -5.69
C LYS A 5 48.93 -1.93 -4.38
N CYS A 6 48.78 -1.12 -3.32
CA CYS A 6 48.01 -1.45 -2.13
C CYS A 6 46.53 -1.60 -2.52
N LEU A 7 46.11 -2.85 -2.75
CA LEU A 7 44.78 -3.27 -3.13
C LEU A 7 43.79 -2.86 -2.01
N HIS A 8 42.96 -1.85 -2.27
CA HIS A 8 41.89 -1.44 -1.37
C HIS A 8 40.81 -2.53 -1.33
N PHE A 9 40.67 -3.17 -0.17
CA PHE A 9 39.59 -4.12 0.11
C PHE A 9 38.33 -3.31 0.45
N ILE A 10 37.49 -3.03 -0.56
CA ILE A 10 36.17 -2.41 -0.35
C ILE A 10 35.19 -3.54 -0.02
N PRO A 11 34.64 -3.63 1.21
CA PRO A 11 33.59 -4.58 1.49
C PRO A 11 32.33 -4.15 0.72
N VAL A 12 31.91 -4.97 -0.23
CA VAL A 12 30.61 -4.80 -0.91
C VAL A 12 29.54 -5.17 0.13
N LEU A 13 28.94 -4.15 0.72
CA LEU A 13 27.81 -4.30 1.62
C LEU A 13 26.60 -4.76 0.79
N PHE A 14 26.35 -6.07 0.76
CA PHE A 14 25.16 -6.64 0.12
C PHE A 14 23.94 -6.25 0.98
N SER A 15 23.30 -5.15 0.62
CA SER A 15 22.02 -4.75 1.20
C SER A 15 20.96 -5.79 0.79
N ALA A 16 20.42 -6.51 1.76
CA ALA A 16 19.26 -7.38 1.54
C ALA A 16 18.03 -6.50 1.30
N PHE A 17 17.66 -6.31 0.04
CA PHE A 17 16.43 -5.64 -0.34
C PHE A 17 15.25 -6.57 -0.03
N SER A 18 14.49 -6.26 1.01
CA SER A 18 13.22 -6.94 1.26
C SER A 18 12.19 -6.42 0.27
N LEU A 19 11.89 -7.20 -0.77
CA LEU A 19 10.79 -6.92 -1.67
C LEU A 19 9.49 -7.18 -0.90
N ALA A 20 8.95 -6.14 -0.26
CA ALA A 20 7.62 -6.21 0.32
C ALA A 20 6.66 -6.65 -0.81
N ALA A 21 5.99 -7.79 -0.63
CA ALA A 21 4.95 -8.20 -1.54
C ALA A 21 3.90 -7.10 -1.52
N ALA A 22 3.74 -6.38 -2.63
CA ALA A 22 2.62 -5.49 -2.79
C ALA A 22 1.37 -6.36 -2.76
N ASP A 23 0.56 -6.24 -1.71
CA ASP A 23 -0.75 -6.91 -1.67
C ASP A 23 -1.53 -6.42 -2.89
N THR A 24 -1.74 -7.34 -3.83
CA THR A 24 -2.46 -7.05 -5.05
C THR A 24 -3.94 -7.00 -4.73
N ILE A 25 -4.57 -5.87 -5.03
CA ILE A 25 -6.02 -5.71 -5.00
C ILE A 25 -6.65 -6.78 -5.89
N ARG A 26 -7.66 -7.47 -5.37
CA ARG A 26 -8.39 -8.54 -6.06
C ARG A 26 -9.89 -8.37 -5.87
N GLU A 27 -10.65 -9.04 -6.74
CA GLU A 27 -12.10 -9.14 -6.58
C GLU A 27 -12.47 -9.73 -5.20
N GLY A 28 -13.45 -9.10 -4.55
CA GLY A 28 -13.91 -9.42 -3.20
C GLY A 28 -13.24 -8.63 -2.08
N ASP A 29 -12.13 -7.91 -2.35
CA ASP A 29 -11.53 -7.02 -1.35
C ASP A 29 -12.49 -5.89 -0.96
N ILE A 30 -12.46 -5.46 0.30
CA ILE A 30 -13.25 -4.31 0.78
C ILE A 30 -12.33 -3.09 0.87
N VAL A 31 -12.69 -2.02 0.19
CA VAL A 31 -11.99 -0.74 0.26
C VAL A 31 -12.71 0.16 1.26
N PHE A 32 -11.96 0.76 2.17
CA PHE A 32 -12.47 1.72 3.14
C PHE A 32 -11.93 3.12 2.83
N THR A 33 -12.78 4.13 2.97
CA THR A 33 -12.40 5.54 2.79
C THR A 33 -12.86 6.38 3.98
N SER A 34 -12.25 7.55 4.14
CA SER A 34 -12.48 8.48 5.24
C SER A 34 -12.74 9.87 4.71
N SER A 35 -13.78 10.52 5.21
CA SER A 35 -14.09 11.93 5.00
C SER A 35 -14.82 12.45 6.21
N GLU A 36 -14.38 13.57 6.79
CA GLU A 36 -15.05 14.20 7.93
C GLU A 36 -16.21 15.10 7.49
N LEU A 37 -16.29 15.45 6.21
CA LEU A 37 -17.31 16.35 5.69
C LEU A 37 -18.70 15.70 5.63
N GLY A 38 -19.74 16.53 5.72
CA GLY A 38 -21.14 16.09 5.61
C GLY A 38 -21.55 15.21 6.78
N GLN A 39 -21.93 13.96 6.51
CA GLN A 39 -22.31 12.99 7.55
C GLN A 39 -21.09 12.24 8.12
N GLY A 40 -19.89 12.49 7.60
CA GLY A 40 -18.65 11.80 7.97
C GLY A 40 -18.32 11.87 9.46
N GLU A 41 -18.29 13.08 10.03
CA GLU A 41 -18.11 13.29 11.47
C GLU A 41 -19.10 12.50 12.32
N ALA A 42 -20.37 12.45 11.91
CA ALA A 42 -21.40 11.71 12.63
C ALA A 42 -21.16 10.19 12.57
N ILE A 43 -20.73 9.65 11.43
CA ILE A 43 -20.37 8.22 11.28
C ILE A 43 -19.17 7.88 12.16
N ILE A 44 -18.12 8.71 12.18
CA ILE A 44 -16.95 8.52 13.03
C ILE A 44 -17.36 8.54 14.51
N ALA A 45 -18.14 9.54 14.92
CA ALA A 45 -18.59 9.67 16.30
C ALA A 45 -19.48 8.49 16.75
N ALA A 46 -20.34 7.99 15.86
CA ALA A 46 -21.25 6.87 16.15
C ALA A 46 -20.54 5.51 16.19
N THR A 47 -19.51 5.31 15.37
CA THR A 47 -18.86 4.00 15.19
C THR A 47 -17.51 3.87 15.92
N GLY A 48 -16.86 4.99 16.26
CA GLY A 48 -15.48 5.00 16.76
C GLY A 48 -14.43 4.55 15.72
N SER A 49 -14.83 4.40 14.46
CA SER A 49 -13.96 4.03 13.34
C SER A 49 -13.56 5.28 12.55
N PRO A 50 -12.33 5.36 12.00
CA PRO A 50 -11.94 6.45 11.13
C PRO A 50 -12.59 6.35 9.73
N TYR A 51 -13.17 5.20 9.37
CA TYR A 51 -13.73 4.96 8.05
C TYR A 51 -15.20 5.36 8.00
N THR A 52 -15.56 6.11 6.97
CA THR A 52 -16.90 6.69 6.81
C THR A 52 -17.65 6.10 5.62
N HIS A 53 -16.96 5.37 4.75
CA HIS A 53 -17.55 4.69 3.61
C HIS A 53 -16.74 3.45 3.23
N CYS A 54 -17.39 2.49 2.58
CA CYS A 54 -16.72 1.34 2.02
C CYS A 54 -17.44 0.82 0.77
N GLY A 55 -16.68 0.06 -0.04
CA GLY A 55 -17.20 -0.64 -1.20
C GLY A 55 -16.43 -1.94 -1.43
N VAL A 56 -16.98 -2.79 -2.29
CA VAL A 56 -16.39 -4.09 -2.63
C VAL A 56 -15.72 -4.00 -3.99
N VAL A 57 -14.47 -4.44 -4.09
CA VAL A 57 -13.78 -4.56 -5.36
C VAL A 57 -14.44 -5.66 -6.17
N PHE A 58 -14.78 -5.36 -7.42
CA PHE A 58 -15.29 -6.35 -8.36
C PHE A 58 -14.63 -6.21 -9.72
N GLU A 59 -14.52 -7.33 -10.44
CA GLU A 59 -13.99 -7.38 -11.79
C GLU A 59 -15.14 -7.21 -12.81
N LYS A 60 -14.96 -6.31 -13.78
CA LYS A 60 -15.85 -6.20 -14.94
C LYS A 60 -15.06 -5.89 -16.21
N ASN A 61 -15.08 -6.84 -17.14
CA ASN A 61 -14.44 -6.73 -18.46
C ASN A 61 -12.92 -6.49 -18.43
N GLY A 62 -12.21 -7.25 -17.61
CA GLY A 62 -10.78 -7.13 -17.33
C GLY A 62 -10.38 -5.94 -16.46
N LYS A 63 -11.32 -5.29 -15.77
CA LYS A 63 -11.06 -4.07 -14.97
C LYS A 63 -11.58 -4.23 -13.56
N LEU A 64 -10.73 -3.92 -12.58
CA LEU A 64 -11.15 -3.78 -11.19
C LEU A 64 -11.86 -2.44 -10.98
N MET A 65 -13.01 -2.52 -10.33
CA MET A 65 -13.91 -1.42 -10.04
C MET A 65 -14.36 -1.55 -8.58
N VAL A 66 -14.95 -0.49 -8.00
CA VAL A 66 -15.54 -0.54 -6.66
C VAL A 66 -17.07 -0.47 -6.80
N LEU A 67 -17.77 -1.42 -6.19
CA LEU A 67 -19.21 -1.41 -6.01
C LEU A 67 -19.52 -0.82 -4.63
N GLU A 68 -20.27 0.28 -4.61
CA GLU A 68 -20.58 1.05 -3.40
C GLU A 68 -22.05 1.52 -3.41
N ALA A 69 -22.58 1.90 -2.23
CA ALA A 69 -23.99 2.22 -2.00
C ALA A 69 -24.20 3.68 -1.57
#